data_AF-A0A3M1NDB1-F1
#
_entry.id   AF-A0A3M1NDB1-F1
#
_cell.length_a   1.000
_cell.length_b   1.000
_cell.length_c   1.000
_cell.angle_alpha   90.00
_cell.angle_beta   90.00
_cell.angle_gamma   90.00
#
_symmetry.space_group_name_H-M   'P 1'
#
loop_
_entity.id
_entity.type
_entity.pdbx_description
1 polymer ?
#
loop_
_entity_poly.entity_id
_entity_poly.type
_entity_poly.pdbx_seq_one_letter_code
_entity_poly.pdbx_strand_id
1 'polypeptide(L)'
;MTKKIKFLTILLIAAFVLGGVFNGAALAQSKPTLRVFYGSVGDIAQDEAILKRWADENNVNVEIVYASQSATEYLAQLQQLLAARSTDIDLIQFDVIWPGILAPNMLDLGPALEASGMKDMFYPRILANNTVDGKVVGLPWFTDAGLLYYRTDLLEKYGFSEPPKTWDELEQMAKTIQDGERAAGNAEFWGFVWQGNAYEGLTCDALEWVFSNGGGSIVEVDKTISINNEAAIKAIERAARWVGTISPEGVTTYQEEDARRVFQAGNAAFMRNWPYAYVLGQGGADGTQETAIKDKFAVTALPAGDSGKPAAALGGWQLGVSAYSTNPELATQLALWLTAPE
;
A
#
# COMPACT_ATOMS: atom_id res chain seq x y z
N MET A 1 79.53 -46.74 26.93
CA MET A 1 78.64 -47.62 27.72
C MET A 1 77.92 -46.76 28.75
N THR A 2 76.59 -46.72 28.64
CA THR A 2 75.60 -46.52 29.73
C THR A 2 75.55 -45.21 30.55
N LYS A 3 74.44 -44.47 30.30
CA LYS A 3 73.81 -43.31 30.97
C LYS A 3 73.88 -43.25 32.52
N LYS A 4 73.86 -42.00 33.03
CA LYS A 4 73.11 -41.39 34.18
C LYS A 4 74.02 -40.33 34.87
N ILE A 5 73.64 -39.16 35.42
CA ILE A 5 72.37 -38.56 35.89
C ILE A 5 72.63 -37.04 36.17
N LYS A 6 71.63 -36.21 35.85
CA LYS A 6 71.16 -34.93 36.43
C LYS A 6 72.13 -33.78 36.80
N PHE A 7 71.90 -32.66 36.10
CA PHE A 7 72.23 -31.29 36.46
C PHE A 7 71.47 -30.82 37.73
N LEU A 8 72.17 -30.07 38.58
CA LEU A 8 71.60 -29.24 39.64
C LEU A 8 72.21 -27.84 39.48
N THR A 9 71.41 -26.84 39.09
CA THR A 9 71.76 -25.44 39.32
C THR A 9 70.46 -24.67 39.55
N ILE A 10 70.33 -24.18 40.77
CA ILE A 10 69.28 -23.30 41.26
C ILE A 10 69.52 -21.92 40.60
N LEU A 11 68.49 -21.35 39.96
CA LEU A 11 68.46 -19.91 39.68
C LEU A 11 67.07 -19.37 40.03
N LEU A 12 67.06 -18.35 40.89
CA LEU A 12 65.90 -17.67 41.41
C LEU A 12 65.08 -17.01 40.29
N ILE A 13 63.77 -17.16 40.43
CA ILE A 13 62.72 -16.51 39.66
C ILE A 13 62.63 -15.05 40.09
N ALA A 14 62.87 -14.12 39.14
CA ALA A 14 62.38 -12.75 39.22
C ALA A 14 61.26 -12.61 38.19
N ALA A 15 60.03 -12.48 38.68
CA ALA A 15 58.82 -12.35 37.88
C ALA A 15 58.79 -10.98 37.18
N PHE A 16 58.88 -10.98 35.86
CA PHE A 16 58.49 -9.85 35.02
C PHE A 16 57.03 -10.08 34.60
N VAL A 17 56.09 -9.46 35.32
CA VAL A 17 54.69 -9.39 34.89
C VAL A 17 54.59 -8.27 33.87
N LEU A 18 54.77 -8.60 32.58
CA LEU A 18 54.15 -7.82 31.50
C LEU A 18 52.70 -8.33 31.37
N GLY A 19 51.83 -7.79 32.22
CA GLY A 19 50.38 -7.88 32.00
C GLY A 19 50.04 -6.96 30.84
N GLY A 20 50.12 -7.48 29.62
CA GLY A 20 49.59 -6.81 28.44
C GLY A 20 48.10 -6.54 28.65
N VAL A 21 47.75 -5.26 28.70
CA VAL A 21 46.37 -4.80 28.59
C VAL A 21 45.88 -5.24 27.21
N PHE A 22 45.21 -6.40 27.15
CA PHE A 22 44.30 -6.70 26.06
C PHE A 22 43.15 -5.69 26.17
N ASN A 23 43.33 -4.52 25.55
CA ASN A 23 42.22 -3.69 25.14
C ASN A 23 41.45 -4.50 24.09
N GLY A 24 40.54 -5.35 24.57
CA GLY A 24 39.40 -5.81 23.79
C GLY A 24 38.55 -4.58 23.50
N ALA A 25 38.95 -3.79 22.50
CA ALA A 25 37.99 -3.02 21.75
C ALA A 25 37.05 -4.07 21.15
N ALA A 26 35.91 -4.29 21.82
CA ALA A 26 34.77 -4.90 21.18
C ALA A 26 34.57 -4.06 19.92
N LEU A 27 34.91 -4.63 18.76
CA LEU A 27 34.51 -4.08 17.48
C LEU A 27 32.99 -3.98 17.60
N ALA A 28 32.48 -2.75 17.74
CA ALA A 28 31.06 -2.51 17.68
C ALA A 28 30.60 -3.10 16.35
N GLN A 29 29.95 -4.26 16.40
CA GLN A 29 29.42 -4.91 15.22
C GLN A 29 28.46 -3.91 14.61
N SER A 30 28.79 -3.40 13.42
CA SER A 30 27.94 -2.42 12.74
C SER A 30 26.56 -3.03 12.61
N LYS A 31 25.54 -2.34 13.15
CA LYS A 31 24.15 -2.81 13.05
C LYS A 31 23.83 -3.03 11.56
N PRO A 32 23.28 -4.19 11.15
CA PRO A 32 22.88 -4.40 9.77
C PRO A 32 21.83 -3.36 9.39
N THR A 33 21.88 -2.89 8.14
CA THR A 33 20.89 -1.96 7.58
C THR A 33 20.01 -2.71 6.60
N LEU A 34 18.69 -2.65 6.83
CA LEU A 34 17.66 -3.15 5.95
C LEU A 34 17.04 -1.97 5.18
N ARG A 35 16.97 -2.09 3.86
CA ARG A 35 16.37 -1.07 3.00
C ARG A 35 14.99 -1.50 2.53
N VAL A 36 13.98 -0.72 2.87
CA VAL A 36 12.58 -1.00 2.56
C VAL A 36 12.13 -0.09 1.43
N PHE A 37 11.86 -0.64 0.26
CA PHE A 37 11.27 0.08 -0.87
C PHE A 37 9.77 0.18 -0.65
N TYR A 38 9.27 1.40 -0.46
CA TYR A 38 7.96 1.63 0.14
C TYR A 38 7.21 2.76 -0.56
N GLY A 39 5.91 2.57 -0.76
CA GLY A 39 5.00 3.53 -1.38
C GLY A 39 4.67 4.67 -0.45
N SER A 40 4.42 5.86 -1.01
CA SER A 40 4.22 7.08 -0.22
C SER A 40 2.74 7.50 -0.09
N VAL A 41 1.82 6.54 -0.21
CA VAL A 41 0.37 6.71 0.01
C VAL A 41 -0.02 6.04 1.33
N GLY A 42 -0.89 6.67 2.12
CA GLY A 42 -1.27 6.16 3.45
C GLY A 42 -0.79 7.02 4.61
N ASP A 43 -0.88 6.48 5.83
CA ASP A 43 -0.36 7.13 7.05
C ASP A 43 1.14 6.82 7.22
N ILE A 44 1.97 7.53 6.45
CA ILE A 44 3.42 7.31 6.40
C ILE A 44 4.08 7.45 7.78
N ALA A 45 3.58 8.34 8.64
CA ALA A 45 4.10 8.52 9.99
C ALA A 45 3.87 7.26 10.86
N GLN A 46 2.72 6.60 10.68
CA GLN A 46 2.43 5.34 11.33
C GLN A 46 3.37 4.23 10.84
N ASP A 47 3.57 4.12 9.52
CA ASP A 47 4.46 3.12 8.93
C ASP A 47 5.91 3.29 9.41
N GLU A 48 6.41 4.52 9.43
CA GLU A 48 7.72 4.86 10.00
C GLU A 48 7.84 4.45 11.46
N ALA A 49 6.82 4.72 12.28
CA ALA A 49 6.82 4.35 13.69
C ALA A 49 6.83 2.83 13.90
N ILE A 50 6.08 2.08 13.08
CA ILE A 50 6.04 0.60 13.11
C ILE A 50 7.40 0.02 12.73
N LEU A 51 8.00 0.49 11.62
CA LEU A 51 9.31 0.04 11.16
C LEU A 51 10.40 0.39 12.18
N LYS A 52 10.33 1.57 12.78
CA LYS A 52 11.25 1.99 13.84
C LYS A 52 11.16 1.09 15.07
N ARG A 53 9.94 0.74 15.52
CA ARG A 53 9.73 -0.15 16.66
C ARG A 53 10.41 -1.50 16.44
N TRP A 54 10.17 -2.10 15.28
CA TRP A 54 10.81 -3.37 14.93
C TRP A 54 12.33 -3.26 14.85
N ALA A 55 12.85 -2.18 14.26
CA ALA A 55 14.29 -1.94 14.14
C ALA A 55 14.97 -1.85 15.52
N ASP A 56 14.37 -1.13 16.46
CA ASP A 56 14.86 -0.98 17.83
C ASP A 56 14.86 -2.33 18.58
N GLU A 57 13.78 -3.12 18.47
CA GLU A 57 13.63 -4.43 19.11
C GLU A 57 14.64 -5.47 18.60
N ASN A 58 15.01 -5.39 17.31
CA ASN A 58 15.89 -6.37 16.66
C ASN A 58 17.35 -5.88 16.55
N ASN A 59 17.67 -4.69 17.04
CA ASN A 59 19.00 -4.07 16.94
C ASN A 59 19.50 -3.92 15.49
N VAL A 60 18.61 -3.47 14.61
CA VAL A 60 18.80 -3.29 13.15
C VAL A 60 18.60 -1.82 12.79
N ASN A 61 19.22 -1.34 11.71
CA ASN A 61 18.82 -0.07 11.10
C ASN A 61 17.81 -0.34 9.99
N VAL A 62 16.71 0.40 9.94
CA VAL A 62 15.78 0.38 8.79
C VAL A 62 15.88 1.71 8.07
N GLU A 63 16.14 1.66 6.77
CA GLU A 63 16.15 2.80 5.87
C GLU A 63 14.97 2.66 4.89
N ILE A 64 14.10 3.66 4.84
CA ILE A 64 12.97 3.66 3.92
C ILE A 64 13.41 4.36 2.63
N VAL A 65 13.28 3.65 1.52
CA VAL A 65 13.47 4.17 0.18
C VAL A 65 12.09 4.48 -0.39
N TYR A 66 11.67 5.74 -0.28
CA TYR A 66 10.35 6.17 -0.74
C TYR A 66 10.26 6.13 -2.26
N ALA A 67 9.27 5.40 -2.76
CA ALA A 67 8.85 5.42 -4.14
C ALA A 67 7.87 6.56 -4.42
N SER A 68 7.60 6.80 -5.70
CA SER A 68 6.53 7.73 -6.13
C SER A 68 5.16 7.33 -5.56
N GLN A 69 4.30 8.31 -5.31
CA GLN A 69 2.89 8.09 -4.97
C GLN A 69 2.11 7.53 -6.17
N SER A 70 2.58 7.80 -7.39
CA SER A 70 2.03 7.17 -8.60
C SER A 70 2.49 5.72 -8.67
N ALA A 71 1.56 4.77 -8.57
CA ALA A 71 1.85 3.35 -8.70
C ALA A 71 2.55 2.99 -10.04
N THR A 72 2.23 3.72 -11.11
CA THR A 72 2.92 3.60 -12.41
C THR A 72 4.39 4.00 -12.35
N GLU A 73 4.71 5.13 -11.72
CA GLU A 73 6.10 5.57 -11.57
C GLU A 73 6.85 4.72 -10.54
N TYR A 74 6.17 4.30 -9.47
CA TYR A 74 6.68 3.31 -8.52
C TYR A 74 7.17 2.08 -9.27
N LEU A 75 6.30 1.44 -10.06
CA LEU A 75 6.66 0.22 -10.79
C LEU A 75 7.87 0.44 -11.71
N ALA A 76 7.92 1.58 -12.40
CA ALA A 76 9.05 1.92 -13.25
C ALA A 76 10.37 2.04 -12.47
N GLN A 77 10.37 2.71 -11.30
CA GLN A 77 11.53 2.81 -10.40
C GLN A 77 11.96 1.43 -9.88
N LEU A 78 11.00 0.62 -9.44
CA LEU A 78 11.25 -0.74 -8.95
C LEU A 78 11.86 -1.61 -10.06
N GLN A 79 11.31 -1.58 -11.27
CA GLN A 79 11.83 -2.34 -12.40
C GLN A 79 13.26 -1.93 -12.78
N GLN A 80 13.60 -0.64 -12.67
CA GLN A 80 14.99 -0.18 -12.89
C GLN A 80 15.95 -0.77 -11.85
N LEU A 81 15.57 -0.73 -10.57
CA LEU A 81 16.38 -1.30 -9.48
C LEU A 81 16.57 -2.82 -9.65
N LEU A 82 15.49 -3.54 -9.98
CA LEU A 82 15.52 -5.00 -10.19
C LEU A 82 16.29 -5.38 -11.46
N ALA A 83 16.16 -4.65 -12.56
CA ALA A 83 16.92 -4.88 -13.78
C ALA A 83 18.42 -4.68 -13.58
N ALA A 84 18.81 -3.72 -12.72
CA ALA A 84 20.19 -3.51 -12.30
C ALA A 84 20.69 -4.53 -11.27
N ARG A 85 19.80 -5.42 -10.77
CA ARG A 85 20.06 -6.32 -9.64
C ARG A 85 20.59 -5.58 -8.42
N SER A 86 20.01 -4.41 -8.15
CA SER A 86 20.49 -3.52 -7.10
C SER A 86 20.39 -4.19 -5.71
N THR A 87 21.44 -3.99 -4.91
CA THR A 87 21.49 -4.35 -3.49
C THR A 87 20.96 -3.25 -2.58
N ASP A 88 20.43 -2.16 -3.16
CA ASP A 88 19.94 -0.99 -2.42
C ASP A 88 18.48 -1.15 -1.94
N ILE A 89 17.86 -2.31 -2.19
CA ILE A 89 16.52 -2.67 -1.70
C ILE A 89 16.52 -4.11 -1.20
N ASP A 90 15.98 -4.33 0.00
CA ASP A 90 15.90 -5.65 0.64
C ASP A 90 14.44 -6.14 0.71
N LEU A 91 13.57 -5.33 1.30
CA LEU A 91 12.12 -5.57 1.39
C LEU A 91 11.41 -4.63 0.43
N ILE A 92 10.44 -5.15 -0.31
CA ILE A 92 9.69 -4.44 -1.34
C ILE A 92 8.21 -4.54 -0.99
N GLN A 93 7.57 -3.39 -0.85
CA GLN A 93 6.12 -3.29 -0.92
C GLN A 93 5.70 -3.30 -2.41
N PHE A 94 4.71 -4.07 -2.81
CA PHE A 94 4.28 -4.05 -4.22
C PHE A 94 2.78 -4.31 -4.39
N ASP A 95 2.22 -3.79 -5.49
CA ASP A 95 0.79 -3.87 -5.78
C ASP A 95 0.34 -5.32 -6.06
N VAL A 96 -0.91 -5.62 -5.74
CA VAL A 96 -1.56 -6.92 -5.97
C VAL A 96 -1.48 -7.41 -7.43
N ILE A 97 -1.37 -6.54 -8.45
CA ILE A 97 -1.27 -6.96 -9.85
C ILE A 97 0.18 -7.22 -10.31
N TRP A 98 1.18 -6.88 -9.50
CA TRP A 98 2.60 -7.03 -9.86
C TRP A 98 3.27 -8.40 -9.59
N PRO A 99 2.74 -9.38 -8.80
CA PRO A 99 3.46 -10.62 -8.52
C PRO A 99 3.99 -11.32 -9.77
N GLY A 100 3.16 -11.44 -10.81
CA GLY A 100 3.51 -12.14 -12.05
C GLY A 100 4.72 -11.54 -12.79
N ILE A 101 4.86 -10.20 -12.78
CA ILE A 101 5.96 -9.51 -13.46
C ILE A 101 7.22 -9.40 -12.57
N LEU A 102 7.05 -9.40 -11.25
CA LEU A 102 8.16 -9.28 -10.30
C LEU A 102 8.80 -10.63 -9.96
N ALA A 103 8.06 -11.74 -10.05
CA ALA A 103 8.45 -13.07 -9.60
C ALA A 103 9.89 -13.51 -9.96
N PRO A 104 10.46 -13.23 -11.16
CA PRO A 104 11.85 -13.59 -11.47
C PRO A 104 12.90 -12.93 -10.57
N ASN A 105 12.54 -11.83 -9.90
CA ASN A 105 13.44 -11.00 -9.09
C ASN A 105 13.11 -11.07 -7.58
N MET A 106 12.21 -11.96 -7.17
CA MET A 106 11.77 -12.10 -5.78
C MET A 106 12.26 -13.42 -5.16
N LEU A 107 12.55 -13.39 -3.86
CA LEU A 107 12.81 -14.58 -3.06
C LEU A 107 11.52 -15.40 -2.89
N ASP A 108 11.64 -16.73 -2.82
CA ASP A 108 10.52 -17.59 -2.45
C ASP A 108 10.36 -17.61 -0.92
N LEU A 109 9.28 -17.00 -0.43
CA LEU A 109 8.94 -16.91 0.98
C LEU A 109 8.15 -18.13 1.48
N GLY A 110 7.78 -19.06 0.59
CA GLY A 110 6.97 -20.23 0.93
C GLY A 110 7.54 -21.05 2.09
N PRO A 111 8.82 -21.43 2.08
CA PRO A 111 9.43 -22.18 3.19
C PRO A 111 9.38 -21.43 4.53
N ALA A 112 9.60 -20.11 4.52
CA ALA A 112 9.56 -19.29 5.73
C ALA A 112 8.12 -19.13 6.25
N LEU A 113 7.14 -18.99 5.35
CA LEU A 113 5.72 -18.93 5.67
C LEU A 113 5.19 -20.25 6.25
N GLU A 114 5.61 -21.39 5.72
CA GLU A 114 5.27 -22.70 6.29
C GLU A 114 5.90 -22.88 7.67
N ALA A 115 7.16 -22.49 7.84
CA ALA A 115 7.87 -22.58 9.11
C ALA A 115 7.27 -21.66 10.19
N SER A 116 6.70 -20.52 9.82
CA SER A 116 6.03 -19.61 10.76
C SER A 116 4.64 -20.11 11.20
N GLY A 117 4.04 -21.03 10.44
CA GLY A 117 2.66 -21.49 10.68
C GLY A 117 1.59 -20.45 10.32
N MET A 118 1.96 -19.36 9.64
CA MET A 118 1.04 -18.25 9.36
C MET A 118 0.20 -18.43 8.09
N LYS A 119 0.46 -19.48 7.30
CA LYS A 119 -0.15 -19.67 5.98
C LYS A 119 -1.68 -19.59 6.01
N ASP A 120 -2.31 -20.28 6.95
CA ASP A 120 -3.76 -20.40 7.07
C ASP A 120 -4.43 -19.11 7.59
N MET A 121 -3.63 -18.09 7.92
CA MET A 121 -4.10 -16.80 8.39
C MET A 121 -4.37 -15.83 7.24
N PHE A 122 -3.81 -16.12 6.05
CA PHE A 122 -4.03 -15.32 4.85
C PHE A 122 -5.24 -15.81 4.06
N TYR A 123 -5.93 -14.88 3.41
CA TYR A 123 -6.99 -15.24 2.47
C TYR A 123 -6.43 -16.09 1.31
N PRO A 124 -6.95 -17.31 1.06
CA PRO A 124 -6.37 -18.22 0.08
C PRO A 124 -6.24 -17.64 -1.33
N ARG A 125 -7.17 -16.77 -1.74
CA ARG A 125 -7.14 -16.12 -3.06
C ARG A 125 -6.02 -15.11 -3.19
N ILE A 126 -5.72 -14.35 -2.14
CA ILE A 126 -4.65 -13.35 -2.15
C ILE A 126 -3.29 -14.05 -2.10
N LEU A 127 -3.16 -15.08 -1.27
CA LEU A 127 -1.95 -15.88 -1.25
C LEU A 127 -1.71 -16.60 -2.58
N ALA A 128 -2.77 -17.10 -3.23
CA ALA A 128 -2.67 -17.69 -4.57
C ALA A 128 -2.24 -16.67 -5.63
N ASN A 129 -2.71 -15.42 -5.55
CA ASN A 129 -2.26 -14.33 -6.43
C ASN A 129 -0.75 -14.05 -6.26
N ASN A 130 -0.25 -14.12 -5.03
CA ASN A 130 1.17 -13.96 -4.72
C ASN A 130 2.00 -15.23 -4.95
N THR A 131 1.40 -16.30 -5.48
CA THR A 131 2.10 -17.54 -5.80
C THR A 131 2.29 -17.64 -7.31
N VAL A 132 3.53 -17.47 -7.78
CA VAL A 132 3.88 -17.50 -9.20
C VAL A 132 4.86 -18.64 -9.44
N ASP A 133 4.54 -19.52 -10.37
CA ASP A 133 5.34 -20.72 -10.69
C ASP A 133 5.70 -21.57 -9.45
N GLY A 134 4.78 -21.64 -8.49
CA GLY A 134 4.93 -22.39 -7.23
C GLY A 134 5.73 -21.68 -6.14
N LYS A 135 6.20 -20.45 -6.37
CA LYS A 135 6.92 -19.63 -5.37
C LYS A 135 5.99 -18.60 -4.75
N VAL A 136 6.05 -18.43 -3.43
CA VAL A 136 5.35 -17.34 -2.75
C VAL A 136 6.25 -16.10 -2.83
N VAL A 137 5.95 -15.20 -3.76
CA VAL A 137 6.80 -14.03 -4.05
C VAL A 137 6.49 -12.81 -3.18
N GLY A 138 5.42 -12.87 -2.39
CA GLY A 138 5.07 -11.87 -1.39
C GLY A 138 4.04 -12.35 -0.40
N LEU A 139 4.10 -11.81 0.81
CA LEU A 139 3.12 -12.01 1.86
C LEU A 139 2.04 -10.93 1.75
N PRO A 140 0.75 -11.28 1.83
CA PRO A 140 -0.31 -10.29 1.89
C PRO A 140 -0.13 -9.33 3.06
N TRP A 141 -0.10 -8.03 2.79
CA TRP A 141 0.04 -7.03 3.83
C TRP A 141 -1.29 -6.40 4.21
N PHE A 142 -1.95 -5.80 3.22
CA PHE A 142 -3.34 -5.40 3.36
C PHE A 142 -4.06 -5.60 2.03
N THR A 143 -5.37 -5.83 2.12
CA THR A 143 -6.26 -5.91 0.96
C THR A 143 -7.22 -4.76 1.03
N ASP A 144 -7.49 -4.16 -0.12
CA ASP A 144 -8.37 -3.01 -0.21
C ASP A 144 -9.31 -3.16 -1.41
N ALA A 145 -10.36 -2.34 -1.41
CA ALA A 145 -11.29 -2.24 -2.50
C ALA A 145 -11.71 -0.78 -2.67
N GLY A 146 -12.05 -0.35 -3.90
CA GLY A 146 -12.60 0.98 -4.11
C GLY A 146 -13.89 1.20 -3.33
N LEU A 147 -13.94 2.25 -2.51
CA LEU A 147 -15.09 2.61 -1.67
C LEU A 147 -15.69 3.95 -2.10
N LEU A 148 -16.99 4.08 -1.88
CA LEU A 148 -17.66 5.38 -1.91
C LEU A 148 -17.59 6.02 -0.52
N TYR A 149 -16.85 7.11 -0.42
CA TYR A 149 -16.89 8.03 0.70
C TYR A 149 -18.01 9.04 0.48
N TYR A 150 -18.77 9.33 1.54
CA TYR A 150 -19.87 10.28 1.47
C TYR A 150 -19.99 11.10 2.76
N ARG A 151 -20.33 12.38 2.63
CA ARG A 151 -20.56 13.30 3.75
C ARG A 151 -21.93 13.06 4.39
N THR A 152 -21.95 12.45 5.57
CA THR A 152 -23.18 12.11 6.31
C THR A 152 -23.94 13.36 6.73
N ASP A 153 -23.22 14.39 7.16
CA ASP A 153 -23.79 15.69 7.56
C ASP A 153 -24.42 16.43 6.37
N LEU A 154 -23.86 16.29 5.17
CA LEU A 154 -24.43 16.88 3.96
C LEU A 154 -25.65 16.09 3.46
N LEU A 155 -25.64 14.76 3.52
CA LEU A 155 -26.83 13.97 3.23
C LEU A 155 -28.00 14.40 4.13
N GLU A 156 -27.76 14.50 5.45
CA GLU A 156 -28.77 14.97 6.41
C GLU A 156 -29.26 16.39 6.08
N LYS A 157 -28.32 17.33 5.88
CA LYS A 157 -28.63 18.74 5.56
C LYS A 157 -29.51 18.89 4.32
N TYR A 158 -29.30 18.06 3.31
CA TYR A 158 -30.03 18.11 2.03
C TYR A 158 -31.19 17.11 1.94
N GLY A 159 -31.53 16.43 3.04
CA GLY A 159 -32.73 15.59 3.14
C GLY A 159 -32.60 14.19 2.54
N PHE A 160 -31.38 13.69 2.38
CA PHE A 160 -31.10 12.32 1.93
C PHE A 160 -30.87 11.43 3.15
N SER A 161 -31.68 10.37 3.29
CA SER A 161 -31.59 9.45 4.44
C SER A 161 -30.55 8.35 4.27
N GLU A 162 -30.08 8.11 3.04
CA GLU A 162 -29.20 6.99 2.68
C GLU A 162 -28.19 7.44 1.61
N PRO A 163 -26.99 6.84 1.55
CA PRO A 163 -26.03 7.07 0.46
C PRO A 163 -26.57 6.54 -0.88
N PRO A 164 -26.05 7.02 -2.03
CA PRO A 164 -26.53 6.60 -3.34
C PRO A 164 -26.18 5.13 -3.61
N LYS A 165 -27.18 4.36 -4.07
CA LYS A 165 -27.05 2.96 -4.47
C LYS A 165 -26.79 2.80 -5.96
N THR A 166 -27.13 3.82 -6.75
CA THR A 166 -26.91 3.83 -8.21
C THR A 166 -26.13 5.06 -8.65
N TRP A 167 -25.47 4.98 -9.81
CA TRP A 167 -24.76 6.13 -10.35
C TRP A 167 -25.69 7.32 -10.65
N ASP A 168 -26.94 7.06 -11.05
CA ASP A 168 -27.94 8.11 -11.28
C ASP A 168 -28.32 8.82 -9.96
N GLU A 169 -28.46 8.07 -8.86
CA GLU A 169 -28.66 8.65 -7.53
C GLU A 169 -27.46 9.47 -7.08
N LEU A 170 -26.23 8.99 -7.34
CA LEU A 170 -25.02 9.75 -7.03
C LEU A 170 -25.01 11.07 -7.79
N GLU A 171 -25.28 11.07 -9.09
CA GLU A 171 -25.33 12.28 -9.91
C GLU A 171 -26.36 13.30 -9.39
N GLN A 172 -27.56 12.83 -9.05
CA GLN A 172 -28.65 13.65 -8.49
C GLN A 172 -28.26 14.26 -7.14
N MET A 173 -27.76 13.45 -6.21
CA MET A 173 -27.35 13.89 -4.88
C MET A 173 -26.16 14.84 -4.96
N ALA A 174 -25.12 14.48 -5.73
CA ALA A 174 -23.91 15.26 -5.92
C ALA A 174 -24.25 16.66 -6.45
N LYS A 175 -25.11 16.75 -7.47
CA LYS A 175 -25.56 18.03 -8.01
C LYS A 175 -26.36 18.86 -6.98
N THR A 176 -27.28 18.22 -6.27
CA THR A 176 -28.14 18.91 -5.28
C THR A 176 -27.31 19.51 -4.15
N ILE A 177 -26.39 18.72 -3.59
CA ILE A 177 -25.49 19.16 -2.51
C ILE A 177 -24.54 20.25 -3.04
N GLN A 178 -23.94 20.05 -4.21
CA GLN A 178 -23.03 21.02 -4.81
C GLN A 178 -23.68 22.38 -5.03
N ASP A 179 -24.86 22.42 -5.65
CA ASP A 179 -25.58 23.68 -5.89
C ASP A 179 -25.93 24.37 -4.57
N GLY A 180 -26.32 23.61 -3.56
CA GLY A 180 -26.65 24.12 -2.23
C GLY A 180 -25.45 24.69 -1.47
N GLU A 181 -24.31 24.00 -1.45
CA GLU A 181 -23.09 24.45 -0.77
C GLU A 181 -22.50 25.69 -1.46
N ARG A 182 -22.58 25.75 -2.79
CA ARG A 182 -22.20 26.95 -3.56
C ARG A 182 -23.12 28.14 -3.26
N ALA A 183 -24.43 27.91 -3.17
CA ALA A 183 -25.39 28.95 -2.76
C ALA A 183 -25.15 29.43 -1.31
N ALA A 184 -24.61 28.56 -0.44
CA ALA A 184 -24.20 28.89 0.92
C ALA A 184 -22.83 29.58 1.01
N GLY A 185 -22.16 29.82 -0.12
CA GLY A 185 -20.92 30.61 -0.20
C GLY A 185 -19.65 29.80 -0.43
N ASN A 186 -19.71 28.47 -0.52
CA ASN A 186 -18.55 27.66 -0.87
C ASN A 186 -18.47 27.43 -2.39
N ALA A 187 -17.98 28.42 -3.13
CA ALA A 187 -17.88 28.37 -4.59
C ALA A 187 -17.02 27.20 -5.11
N GLU A 188 -16.04 26.77 -4.32
CA GLU A 188 -15.09 25.70 -4.67
C GLU A 188 -15.61 24.29 -4.35
N PHE A 189 -16.85 24.16 -3.87
CA PHE A 189 -17.43 22.87 -3.52
C PHE A 189 -17.74 22.03 -4.76
N TRP A 190 -17.48 20.72 -4.69
CA TRP A 190 -17.74 19.73 -5.74
C TRP A 190 -18.63 18.59 -5.27
N GLY A 191 -19.41 18.04 -6.19
CA GLY A 191 -20.29 16.91 -5.92
C GLY A 191 -19.50 15.60 -5.75
N PHE A 192 -18.53 15.34 -6.63
CA PHE A 192 -17.82 14.07 -6.67
C PHE A 192 -16.35 14.23 -7.12
N VAL A 193 -15.42 13.61 -6.41
CA VAL A 193 -13.99 13.55 -6.77
C VAL A 193 -13.49 12.10 -6.83
N TRP A 194 -12.57 11.83 -7.75
CA TRP A 194 -12.11 10.48 -8.09
C TRP A 194 -10.75 10.56 -8.80
N GLN A 195 -10.15 9.42 -9.14
CA GLN A 195 -8.80 9.36 -9.71
C GLN A 195 -8.84 9.41 -11.25
N GLY A 196 -8.75 10.62 -11.83
CA GLY A 196 -8.88 10.82 -13.28
C GLY A 196 -7.59 10.97 -14.07
N ASN A 197 -6.42 10.94 -13.42
CA ASN A 197 -5.13 11.02 -14.10
C ASN A 197 -4.88 9.81 -15.02
N ALA A 198 -4.06 9.97 -16.06
CA ALA A 198 -3.65 8.88 -16.95
C ALA A 198 -2.55 8.02 -16.31
N TYR A 199 -2.94 7.16 -15.37
CA TYR A 199 -2.07 6.23 -14.63
C TYR A 199 -2.86 4.96 -14.21
N GLU A 200 -2.23 4.08 -13.44
CA GLU A 200 -2.82 2.84 -12.93
C GLU A 200 -4.16 3.02 -12.21
N GLY A 201 -4.31 4.00 -11.30
CA GLY A 201 -5.54 4.15 -10.52
C GLY A 201 -6.79 4.41 -11.37
N LEU A 202 -6.66 5.11 -12.51
CA LEU A 202 -7.77 5.28 -13.45
C LEU A 202 -8.23 3.95 -14.08
N THR A 203 -7.34 2.96 -14.20
CA THR A 203 -7.73 1.61 -14.63
C THR A 203 -8.66 0.97 -13.61
N CYS A 204 -8.44 1.19 -12.31
CA CYS A 204 -9.31 0.71 -11.25
C CYS A 204 -10.69 1.37 -11.29
N ASP A 205 -10.74 2.71 -11.35
CA ASP A 205 -11.99 3.47 -11.51
C ASP A 205 -12.78 3.02 -12.75
N ALA A 206 -12.11 2.90 -13.90
CA ALA A 206 -12.74 2.47 -15.14
C ALA A 206 -13.27 1.03 -15.07
N LEU A 207 -12.53 0.10 -14.45
CA LEU A 207 -12.99 -1.26 -14.22
C LEU A 207 -14.26 -1.28 -13.38
N GLU A 208 -14.35 -0.44 -12.34
CA GLU A 208 -15.52 -0.35 -11.46
C GLU A 208 -16.75 0.17 -12.22
N TRP A 209 -16.61 1.22 -13.04
CA TRP A 209 -17.70 1.74 -13.85
C TRP A 209 -18.16 0.72 -14.89
N VAL A 210 -17.22 0.15 -15.64
CA VAL A 210 -17.51 -0.80 -16.72
C VAL A 210 -18.17 -2.06 -16.17
N PHE A 211 -17.59 -2.65 -15.12
CA PHE A 211 -18.11 -3.88 -14.53
C PHE A 211 -19.47 -3.66 -13.86
N SER A 212 -19.65 -2.58 -13.10
CA SER A 212 -20.94 -2.25 -12.47
C SER A 212 -22.03 -1.96 -13.52
N ASN A 213 -21.65 -1.56 -14.74
CA ASN A 213 -22.57 -1.39 -15.86
C ASN A 213 -22.78 -2.65 -16.71
N GLY A 214 -22.12 -3.77 -16.40
CA GLY A 214 -22.24 -5.02 -17.14
C GLY A 214 -21.38 -5.09 -18.41
N GLY A 215 -20.36 -4.23 -18.54
CA GLY A 215 -19.45 -4.17 -19.67
C GLY A 215 -18.26 -5.13 -19.62
N GLY A 216 -18.24 -6.06 -18.66
CA GLY A 216 -17.16 -7.05 -18.49
C GLY A 216 -16.00 -6.55 -17.63
N SER A 217 -14.88 -7.27 -17.67
CA SER A 217 -13.68 -7.03 -16.85
C SER A 217 -12.49 -6.47 -17.63
N ILE A 218 -12.74 -5.84 -18.79
CA ILE A 218 -11.74 -5.36 -19.77
C ILE A 218 -11.08 -6.52 -20.52
N VAL A 219 -10.43 -7.40 -19.78
CA VAL A 219 -9.89 -8.69 -20.22
C VAL A 219 -10.43 -9.76 -19.28
N GLU A 220 -11.22 -10.68 -19.83
CA GLU A 220 -11.87 -11.74 -19.06
C GLU A 220 -10.88 -12.80 -18.57
N VAL A 221 -11.33 -13.65 -17.64
CA VAL A 221 -10.51 -14.75 -17.07
C VAL A 221 -10.02 -15.73 -18.14
N ASP A 222 -10.80 -15.94 -19.21
CA ASP A 222 -10.41 -16.77 -20.36
C ASP A 222 -9.53 -16.05 -21.38
N LYS A 223 -9.10 -14.81 -21.05
CA LYS A 223 -8.27 -13.90 -21.85
C LYS A 223 -9.00 -13.24 -23.02
N THR A 224 -10.32 -13.35 -23.11
CA THR A 224 -11.12 -12.60 -24.09
C THR A 224 -11.05 -11.10 -23.79
N ILE A 225 -10.80 -10.28 -24.81
CA ILE A 225 -10.84 -8.81 -24.70
C ILE A 225 -12.29 -8.36 -24.88
N SER A 226 -12.91 -7.87 -23.80
CA SER A 226 -14.35 -7.56 -23.77
C SER A 226 -14.68 -6.07 -23.80
N ILE A 227 -13.71 -5.19 -23.56
CA ILE A 227 -13.92 -3.75 -23.30
C ILE A 227 -14.72 -2.98 -24.36
N ASN A 228 -14.72 -3.42 -25.63
CA ASN A 228 -15.42 -2.73 -26.70
C ASN A 228 -16.86 -3.26 -26.85
N ASN A 229 -17.77 -2.80 -26.00
CA ASN A 229 -19.19 -3.13 -26.03
C ASN A 229 -20.07 -1.95 -25.56
N GLU A 230 -21.38 -2.01 -25.83
CA GLU A 230 -22.33 -0.91 -25.52
C GLU A 230 -22.38 -0.56 -24.03
N ALA A 231 -22.32 -1.55 -23.14
CA ALA A 231 -22.37 -1.32 -21.70
C ALA A 231 -21.10 -0.63 -21.18
N ALA A 232 -19.93 -1.00 -21.70
CA ALA A 232 -18.67 -0.34 -21.40
C ALA A 232 -18.63 1.10 -21.94
N ILE A 233 -19.06 1.33 -23.19
CA ILE A 233 -19.14 2.67 -23.80
C ILE A 233 -20.02 3.57 -22.93
N LYS A 234 -21.21 3.11 -22.55
CA LYS A 234 -22.14 3.87 -21.70
C LYS A 234 -21.53 4.26 -20.36
N ALA A 235 -20.77 3.36 -19.74
CA ALA A 235 -20.10 3.62 -18.46
C ALA A 235 -19.02 4.71 -18.59
N ILE A 236 -18.16 4.61 -19.60
CA ILE A 236 -17.09 5.60 -19.84
C ILE A 236 -17.67 6.96 -20.24
N GLU A 237 -18.69 6.98 -21.10
CA GLU A 237 -19.39 8.22 -21.45
C GLU A 237 -20.07 8.86 -20.25
N ARG A 238 -20.61 8.07 -19.31
CA ARG A 238 -21.15 8.59 -18.05
C ARG A 238 -20.06 9.27 -17.22
N ALA A 239 -18.94 8.59 -16.99
CA ALA A 239 -17.83 9.17 -16.23
C ALA A 239 -17.28 10.45 -16.86
N ALA A 240 -17.15 10.48 -18.19
CA ALA A 240 -16.72 11.67 -18.93
C ALA A 240 -17.66 12.88 -18.72
N ARG A 241 -18.97 12.66 -18.56
CA ARG A 241 -19.93 13.74 -18.31
C ARG A 241 -19.84 14.34 -16.92
N TRP A 242 -19.24 13.67 -15.94
CA TRP A 242 -19.04 14.22 -14.59
C TRP A 242 -18.01 15.36 -14.59
N VAL A 243 -17.04 15.30 -15.49
CA VAL A 243 -15.97 16.31 -15.62
C VAL A 243 -16.57 17.67 -16.01
N GLY A 244 -16.31 18.69 -15.18
CA GLY A 244 -16.84 20.04 -15.35
C GLY A 244 -18.31 20.19 -14.91
N THR A 245 -18.97 19.13 -14.44
CA THR A 245 -20.34 19.19 -13.92
C THR A 245 -20.36 18.98 -12.42
N ILE A 246 -20.34 17.73 -11.96
CA ILE A 246 -20.27 17.35 -10.54
C ILE A 246 -18.83 17.12 -10.06
N SER A 247 -17.89 16.97 -10.98
CA SER A 247 -16.45 16.86 -10.72
C SER A 247 -15.70 18.06 -11.32
N PRO A 248 -14.60 18.53 -10.70
CA PRO A 248 -13.77 19.59 -11.27
C PRO A 248 -13.18 19.17 -12.62
N GLU A 249 -12.90 20.12 -13.52
CA GLU A 249 -12.14 19.84 -14.75
C GLU A 249 -10.76 19.21 -14.43
N GLY A 250 -10.13 19.69 -13.35
CA GLY A 250 -8.87 19.19 -12.82
C GLY A 250 -8.93 17.75 -12.29
N VAL A 251 -10.10 17.11 -12.16
CA VAL A 251 -10.18 15.69 -11.75
C VAL A 251 -9.40 14.78 -12.70
N THR A 252 -9.26 15.19 -13.97
CA THR A 252 -8.46 14.50 -15.00
C THR A 252 -6.95 14.51 -14.73
N THR A 253 -6.49 15.20 -13.68
CA THR A 253 -5.10 15.15 -13.21
C THR A 253 -4.98 14.51 -11.83
N TYR A 254 -6.09 14.12 -11.20
CA TYR A 254 -6.08 13.64 -9.83
C TYR A 254 -5.61 12.20 -9.74
N GLN A 255 -4.69 11.96 -8.81
CA GLN A 255 -4.40 10.66 -8.22
C GLN A 255 -5.14 10.54 -6.88
N GLU A 256 -4.87 9.48 -6.10
CA GLU A 256 -5.56 9.17 -4.84
C GLU A 256 -5.47 10.33 -3.84
N GLU A 257 -4.27 10.90 -3.70
CA GLU A 257 -3.98 11.96 -2.74
C GLU A 257 -4.62 13.30 -3.11
N ASP A 258 -4.74 13.60 -4.40
CA ASP A 258 -5.40 14.82 -4.87
C ASP A 258 -6.91 14.78 -4.53
N ALA A 259 -7.57 13.68 -4.86
CA ALA A 259 -8.98 13.47 -4.53
C ALA A 259 -9.20 13.47 -3.01
N ARG A 260 -8.34 12.77 -2.25
CA ARG A 260 -8.38 12.74 -0.79
C ARG A 260 -8.28 14.13 -0.19
N ARG A 261 -7.33 14.96 -0.65
CA ARG A 261 -7.13 16.32 -0.13
C ARG A 261 -8.34 17.21 -0.34
N VAL A 262 -9.00 17.14 -1.51
CA VAL A 262 -10.24 17.91 -1.75
C VAL A 262 -11.36 17.47 -0.80
N PHE A 263 -11.55 16.15 -0.64
CA PHE A 263 -12.55 15.62 0.27
C PHE A 263 -12.26 15.96 1.73
N GLN A 264 -11.01 15.77 2.19
CA GLN A 264 -10.56 16.03 3.56
C GLN A 264 -10.58 17.52 3.94
N ALA A 265 -10.39 18.41 2.96
CA ALA A 265 -10.60 19.85 3.11
C ALA A 265 -12.09 20.24 3.25
N GLY A 266 -13.01 19.28 3.10
CA GLY A 266 -14.45 19.48 3.21
C GLY A 266 -15.12 20.02 1.95
N ASN A 267 -14.43 19.99 0.80
CA ASN A 267 -14.87 20.59 -0.46
C ASN A 267 -15.44 19.58 -1.48
N ALA A 268 -15.76 18.35 -1.04
CA ALA A 268 -16.49 17.40 -1.86
C ALA A 268 -17.58 16.66 -1.06
N ALA A 269 -18.72 16.37 -1.69
CA ALA A 269 -19.78 15.58 -1.08
C ALA A 269 -19.49 14.08 -1.12
N PHE A 270 -18.95 13.61 -2.25
CA PHE A 270 -18.60 12.21 -2.49
C PHE A 270 -17.15 12.08 -2.97
N MET A 271 -16.53 10.96 -2.64
CA MET A 271 -15.21 10.59 -3.16
C MET A 271 -15.13 9.09 -3.42
N ARG A 272 -14.54 8.70 -4.55
CA ARG A 272 -14.04 7.32 -4.74
C ARG A 272 -12.59 7.30 -4.25
N ASN A 273 -12.28 6.40 -3.32
CA ASN A 273 -10.90 6.17 -2.89
C ASN A 273 -10.77 4.81 -2.18
N TRP A 274 -9.55 4.46 -1.81
CA TRP A 274 -9.21 3.26 -1.05
C TRP A 274 -9.45 3.44 0.46
N PRO A 275 -9.53 2.36 1.26
CA PRO A 275 -9.80 2.39 2.71
C PRO A 275 -8.82 3.23 3.55
N TYR A 276 -7.56 3.41 3.14
CA TYR A 276 -6.60 4.22 3.91
C TYR A 276 -7.10 5.66 4.15
N ALA A 277 -7.87 6.21 3.21
CA ALA A 277 -8.40 7.57 3.30
C ALA A 277 -9.40 7.73 4.46
N TYR A 278 -9.99 6.65 4.96
CA TYR A 278 -10.86 6.66 6.14
C TYR A 278 -10.07 7.04 7.39
N VAL A 279 -8.93 6.39 7.62
CA VAL A 279 -8.08 6.66 8.78
C VAL A 279 -7.61 8.11 8.75
N LEU A 280 -7.11 8.58 7.61
CA LEU A 280 -6.67 9.97 7.45
C LEU A 280 -7.81 10.98 7.60
N GLY A 281 -9.00 10.66 7.06
CA GLY A 281 -10.19 11.50 7.21
C GLY A 281 -10.66 11.66 8.66
N GLN A 282 -10.38 10.68 9.53
CA GLN A 282 -10.64 10.73 10.97
C GLN A 282 -9.51 11.40 11.79
N GLY A 283 -8.47 11.88 11.13
CA GLY A 283 -7.31 12.53 11.75
C GLY A 283 -6.09 11.64 11.91
N GLY A 284 -5.94 10.60 11.08
CA GLY A 284 -4.81 9.67 11.17
C GLY A 284 -4.97 8.61 12.27
N ALA A 285 -3.99 7.74 12.42
CA ALA A 285 -4.05 6.61 13.36
C ALA A 285 -4.26 7.03 14.83
N ASP A 286 -3.75 8.20 15.22
CA ASP A 286 -3.91 8.77 16.56
C ASP A 286 -5.06 9.80 16.67
N GLY A 287 -5.72 10.10 15.56
CA GLY A 287 -6.82 11.06 15.47
C GLY A 287 -6.41 12.53 15.65
N THR A 288 -5.12 12.87 15.58
CA THR A 288 -4.60 14.23 15.83
C THR A 288 -4.40 15.07 14.58
N GLN A 289 -4.35 14.47 13.39
CA GLN A 289 -4.17 15.20 12.14
C GLN A 289 -5.38 16.10 11.84
N GLU A 290 -5.12 17.28 11.29
CA GLU A 290 -6.16 18.25 10.95
C GLU A 290 -7.01 17.77 9.75
N THR A 291 -8.33 17.86 9.91
CA THR A 291 -9.32 17.43 8.89
C THR A 291 -10.63 18.19 9.11
N ALA A 292 -11.23 18.69 8.03
CA ALA A 292 -12.51 19.40 8.10
C ALA A 292 -13.72 18.47 8.26
N ILE A 293 -13.49 17.18 8.03
CA ILE A 293 -14.53 16.16 7.85
C ILE A 293 -14.55 15.11 8.97
N LYS A 294 -13.73 15.23 10.02
CA LYS A 294 -13.74 14.28 11.15
C LYS A 294 -15.16 14.07 11.67
N ASP A 295 -15.55 12.80 11.81
CA ASP A 295 -16.90 12.36 12.23
C ASP A 295 -18.07 12.83 11.33
N LYS A 296 -17.80 13.35 10.13
CA LYS A 296 -18.81 13.88 9.18
C LYS A 296 -18.92 13.08 7.89
N PHE A 297 -18.32 11.90 7.84
CA PHE A 297 -18.39 11.03 6.67
C PHE A 297 -18.48 9.56 7.07
N ALA A 298 -18.92 8.75 6.12
CA ALA A 298 -18.89 7.30 6.20
C ALA A 298 -18.51 6.73 4.82
N VAL A 299 -18.41 5.40 4.76
CA VAL A 299 -18.07 4.66 3.54
C VAL A 299 -19.10 3.58 3.24
N THR A 300 -19.30 3.28 1.97
CA THR A 300 -20.13 2.19 1.48
C THR A 300 -19.57 1.62 0.18
N ALA A 301 -20.20 0.55 -0.34
CA ALA A 301 -19.90 0.04 -1.67
C ALA A 301 -20.14 1.12 -2.73
N LEU A 302 -19.36 1.10 -3.81
CA LEU A 302 -19.58 1.99 -4.95
C LEU A 302 -20.98 1.77 -5.55
N PRO A 303 -21.57 2.80 -6.18
CA PRO A 303 -22.90 2.66 -6.78
C PRO A 303 -22.97 1.58 -7.87
N ALA A 304 -24.13 0.96 -8.01
CA ALA A 304 -24.42 0.04 -9.09
C ALA A 304 -24.71 0.80 -10.40
N GLY A 305 -24.26 0.21 -11.51
CA GLY A 305 -24.70 0.58 -12.87
C GLY A 305 -25.86 -0.30 -13.35
N ASP A 306 -26.01 -0.39 -14.66
CA ASP A 306 -27.12 -1.13 -15.30
C ASP A 306 -27.13 -2.63 -14.98
N SER A 307 -26.02 -3.21 -14.49
CA SER A 307 -26.00 -4.61 -14.03
C SER A 307 -26.83 -4.85 -12.76
N GLY A 308 -27.17 -3.77 -12.04
CA GLY A 308 -27.82 -3.82 -10.73
C GLY A 308 -26.90 -4.27 -9.60
N LYS A 309 -25.59 -4.40 -9.86
CA LYS A 309 -24.59 -4.79 -8.85
C LYS A 309 -23.48 -3.74 -8.76
N PRO A 310 -22.99 -3.45 -7.54
CA PRO A 310 -21.80 -2.64 -7.37
C PRO A 310 -20.57 -3.41 -7.83
N ALA A 311 -19.50 -2.69 -8.12
CA ALA A 311 -18.18 -3.24 -8.42
C ALA A 311 -17.12 -2.49 -7.62
N ALA A 312 -16.09 -3.20 -7.19
CA ALA A 312 -14.93 -2.61 -6.56
C ALA A 312 -13.69 -3.32 -7.11
N ALA A 313 -12.72 -2.56 -7.59
CA ALA A 313 -11.44 -3.12 -7.99
C ALA A 313 -10.77 -3.68 -6.73
N LEU A 314 -10.34 -4.94 -6.78
CA LEU A 314 -9.54 -5.52 -5.71
C LEU A 314 -8.15 -4.91 -5.78
N GLY A 315 -7.76 -4.19 -4.74
CA GLY A 315 -6.44 -3.65 -4.55
C GLY A 315 -5.74 -4.30 -3.37
N GLY A 316 -4.69 -3.62 -2.90
CA GLY A 316 -3.93 -4.03 -1.73
C GLY A 316 -2.47 -4.26 -2.07
N TRP A 317 -1.65 -4.24 -1.04
CA TRP A 317 -0.20 -4.31 -1.16
C TRP A 317 0.34 -5.55 -0.47
N GLN A 318 1.45 -6.02 -1.01
CA GLN A 318 2.14 -7.24 -0.59
C GLN A 318 3.55 -6.87 -0.17
N LEU A 319 4.16 -7.67 0.71
CA LEU A 319 5.55 -7.52 1.11
C LEU A 319 6.37 -8.70 0.58
N GLY A 320 7.36 -8.42 -0.25
CA GLY A 320 8.26 -9.44 -0.81
C GLY A 320 9.71 -9.06 -0.63
N VAL A 321 10.58 -10.07 -0.65
CA VAL A 321 12.02 -9.88 -0.46
C VAL A 321 12.71 -9.92 -1.83
N SER A 322 13.55 -8.92 -2.09
CA SER A 322 14.39 -8.87 -3.29
C SER A 322 15.29 -10.10 -3.36
N ALA A 323 15.36 -10.75 -4.53
CA ALA A 323 16.32 -11.83 -4.77
C ALA A 323 17.79 -11.35 -4.72
N TYR A 324 18.01 -10.03 -4.69
CA TYR A 324 19.31 -9.37 -4.64
C TYR A 324 19.63 -8.76 -3.26
N SER A 325 18.75 -8.96 -2.27
CA SER A 325 18.95 -8.47 -0.90
C SER A 325 20.28 -8.95 -0.33
N THR A 326 21.00 -8.08 0.37
CA THR A 326 22.18 -8.45 1.15
C THR A 326 21.83 -8.96 2.54
N ASN A 327 20.55 -8.89 2.94
CA ASN A 327 20.04 -9.29 4.24
C ASN A 327 18.73 -10.11 4.11
N PRO A 328 18.67 -11.17 3.28
CA PRO A 328 17.41 -11.82 2.92
C PRO A 328 16.69 -12.47 4.11
N GLU A 329 17.41 -13.04 5.07
CA GLU A 329 16.80 -13.61 6.27
C GLU A 329 16.14 -12.53 7.14
N LEU A 330 16.80 -11.38 7.25
CA LEU A 330 16.31 -10.26 8.05
C LEU A 330 15.11 -9.57 7.39
N ALA A 331 15.16 -9.41 6.07
CA ALA A 331 14.04 -8.92 5.26
C ALA A 331 12.82 -9.84 5.39
N THR A 332 13.05 -11.16 5.36
CA THR A 332 12.00 -12.17 5.53
C THR A 332 11.40 -12.12 6.94
N GLN A 333 12.22 -11.93 7.98
CA GLN A 333 11.74 -11.74 9.35
C GLN A 333 10.87 -10.50 9.48
N LEU A 334 11.28 -9.37 8.89
CA LEU A 334 10.46 -8.16 8.90
C LEU A 334 9.14 -8.37 8.13
N ALA A 335 9.18 -9.00 6.95
CA ALA A 335 7.97 -9.30 6.18
C ALA A 335 6.96 -10.16 6.97
N LEU A 336 7.45 -11.20 7.65
CA LEU A 336 6.61 -12.05 8.50
C LEU A 336 6.07 -11.28 9.71
N TRP A 337 6.90 -10.45 10.35
CA TRP A 337 6.46 -9.67 11.51
C TRP A 337 5.41 -8.62 11.15
N LEU A 338 5.59 -7.90 10.03
CA LEU A 338 4.62 -6.90 9.54
C LEU A 338 3.29 -7.49 9.12
N THR A 339 3.26 -8.79 8.81
CA THR A 339 2.06 -9.51 8.33
C THR A 339 1.49 -10.46 9.38
N ALA A 340 2.07 -10.50 10.59
CA ALA A 340 1.54 -11.24 11.73
C ALA A 340 0.42 -10.44 12.42
N PRO A 341 -0.57 -11.10 13.05
CA PRO A 341 -1.48 -10.43 13.95
C PRO A 341 -0.73 -9.89 15.16
N GLU A 342 -1.28 -8.82 15.73
CA GLU A 342 -0.84 -8.26 17.01
C GLU A 342 -1.02 -9.23 18.18
#